data_AF-A0A2P6RZG6-F1
#
_entry.id   AF-A0A2P6RZG6-F1
#
_cell.length_a   1.000
_cell.length_b   1.000
_cell.length_c   1.000
_cell.angle_alpha   90.00
_cell.angle_beta   90.00
_cell.angle_gamma   90.00
#
_symmetry.space_group_name_H-M   'P 1'
#
loop_
_entity.id
_entity.type
_entity.pdbx_description
1 polymer ?
#
loop_
_entity_poly.entity_id
_entity_poly.type
_entity_poly.pdbx_seq_one_letter_code
_entity_poly.pdbx_strand_id
1 'polypeptide(L)'
;MVNMVDLGRFHALFQGSSEEFWRENVYGGWATLVAVLIILAWHCFKGFLYKKTSSSSASSSTVGVSDSNPSASGSGVHRLVSEMVTDADLKFLIEKLDEKIGQNKKWDNVIEKGNDLLYYSAKCCKPKVGPVKYLSVTIFEDCSPEMLRDFYMDNDYRKQWDKMLIEHEQLHVDKNNGVEVGRTIKKFPLLTPREYVLAWRLWEGKDKTFYCFVKECEHSLAPRQKKYVRVGTFRSGWRIRKVPGRNACEIKMYHQEDAGLNVEMAKLAFAKGIWSYVCKMDSALRKYSTISNDQSSSAATAVTLIKKLSPPGLEATDNNGATSAEPIIHRPITGGERKLSRRPSKKLLANGLLLVGGLVCLSRGRSSLGAKVAMAYILTKLNKRGASSSQNGDIAGI
;
A
#
# COMPACT_ATOMS: atom_id res chain seq x y z
N MET A 1 -30.36 -45.05 25.93
CA MET A 1 -29.41 -46.06 26.43
C MET A 1 -28.39 -46.29 25.30
N VAL A 2 -27.45 -45.36 25.08
CA VAL A 2 -26.20 -45.13 25.84
C VAL A 2 -25.32 -46.39 25.86
N ASN A 3 -24.30 -46.38 25.00
CA ASN A 3 -23.05 -47.15 24.96
C ASN A 3 -22.14 -46.30 24.02
N MET A 4 -21.02 -45.67 24.37
CA MET A 4 -20.01 -45.81 25.44
C MET A 4 -18.99 -46.95 25.28
N VAL A 5 -18.23 -46.88 24.18
CA VAL A 5 -16.94 -47.54 23.89
C VAL A 5 -16.25 -46.63 22.85
N ASP A 6 -14.97 -46.22 22.88
CA ASP A 6 -13.82 -46.40 23.79
C ASP A 6 -12.98 -45.09 23.77
N LEU A 7 -12.50 -44.60 24.92
CA LEU A 7 -11.68 -43.38 25.02
C LEU A 7 -10.17 -43.66 25.17
N GLY A 8 -9.73 -44.90 24.94
CA GLY A 8 -8.37 -45.40 25.21
C GLY A 8 -7.24 -45.01 24.25
N ARG A 9 -7.43 -44.05 23.31
CA ARG A 9 -6.42 -43.76 22.26
C ARG A 9 -5.78 -42.37 22.26
N PHE A 10 -5.94 -41.58 23.32
CA PHE A 10 -5.32 -40.26 23.47
C PHE A 10 -4.32 -40.12 24.63
N HIS A 11 -3.95 -41.22 25.30
CA HIS A 11 -3.11 -41.20 26.50
C HIS A 11 -1.68 -41.78 26.31
N ALA A 12 -1.13 -41.72 25.09
CA ALA A 12 0.19 -42.29 24.76
C ALA A 12 1.14 -41.35 23.99
N LEU A 13 0.86 -40.03 23.95
CA LEU A 13 1.71 -39.02 23.29
C LEU A 13 2.02 -37.78 24.15
N PHE A 14 1.71 -37.81 25.45
CA PHE A 14 1.88 -36.68 26.37
C PHE A 14 2.69 -37.01 27.63
N GLN A 15 3.66 -37.93 27.54
CA GLN A 15 4.51 -38.31 28.67
C GLN A 15 5.98 -38.52 28.27
N GLY A 16 6.56 -37.53 27.56
CA GLY A 16 7.96 -37.59 27.10
C GLY A 16 8.54 -36.25 26.63
N SER A 17 8.12 -35.10 27.18
CA SER A 17 8.59 -33.79 26.70
C SER A 17 8.83 -32.71 27.78
N SER A 18 8.44 -32.90 29.04
CA SER A 18 8.69 -31.90 30.09
C SER A 18 10.10 -32.02 30.70
N GLU A 19 10.61 -33.23 30.89
CA GLU A 19 11.93 -33.49 31.49
C GLU A 19 13.09 -33.07 30.55
N GLU A 20 12.97 -33.33 29.24
CA GLU A 20 14.03 -33.01 28.28
C GLU A 20 14.13 -31.51 27.97
N PHE A 21 13.02 -30.77 28.01
CA PHE A 21 13.02 -29.31 27.74
C PHE A 21 13.83 -28.51 28.78
N TRP A 22 13.94 -29.00 30.01
CA TRP A 22 14.67 -28.32 31.09
C TRP A 22 16.15 -28.70 31.20
N ARG A 23 16.62 -29.77 30.52
CA ARG A 23 18.02 -30.21 30.59
C ARG A 23 18.98 -29.49 29.62
N GLU A 24 18.50 -28.82 28.58
CA GLU A 24 19.37 -28.20 27.55
C GLU A 24 19.49 -26.66 27.58
N ASN A 25 18.84 -25.93 28.50
CA ASN A 25 18.92 -24.45 28.49
C ASN A 25 18.93 -23.75 29.86
N VAL A 26 19.67 -24.34 30.82
CA VAL A 26 19.84 -23.85 32.20
C VAL A 26 20.28 -22.37 32.28
N TYR A 27 20.99 -21.83 31.29
CA TYR A 27 21.45 -20.43 31.28
C TYR A 27 20.62 -19.48 30.41
N GLY A 28 19.74 -19.98 29.54
CA GLY A 28 18.95 -19.17 28.60
C GLY A 28 17.56 -18.77 29.11
N GLY A 29 16.86 -19.70 29.76
CA GLY A 29 15.46 -19.49 30.19
C GLY A 29 15.29 -18.49 31.33
N TRP A 30 16.28 -18.39 32.23
CA TRP A 30 16.23 -17.45 33.36
C TRP A 30 16.32 -15.99 32.90
N ALA A 31 17.13 -15.69 31.89
CA ALA A 31 17.29 -14.33 31.37
C ALA A 31 15.99 -13.78 30.74
N THR A 32 15.24 -14.61 30.01
CA THR A 32 13.94 -14.22 29.45
C THR A 32 12.87 -14.08 30.53
N LEU A 33 12.85 -14.98 31.54
CA LEU A 33 11.89 -14.90 32.64
C LEU A 33 12.13 -13.66 33.53
N VAL A 34 13.39 -13.35 33.85
CA VAL A 34 13.79 -12.13 34.56
C VAL A 34 13.44 -10.87 33.76
N ALA A 35 13.69 -10.85 32.44
CA ALA A 35 13.33 -9.71 31.60
C ALA A 35 11.81 -9.44 31.58
N VAL A 36 10.99 -10.50 31.50
CA VAL A 36 9.52 -10.38 31.57
C VAL A 36 9.07 -9.87 32.95
N LEU A 37 9.65 -10.37 34.04
CA LEU A 37 9.34 -9.89 35.40
C LEU A 37 9.70 -8.40 35.59
N ILE A 38 10.85 -7.94 35.07
CA ILE A 38 11.25 -6.53 35.12
C ILE A 38 10.27 -5.64 34.32
N ILE A 39 9.84 -6.09 33.14
CA ILE A 39 8.84 -5.37 32.34
C ILE A 39 7.49 -5.28 33.07
N LEU A 40 7.01 -6.38 33.66
CA LEU A 40 5.78 -6.39 34.44
C LEU A 40 5.87 -5.49 35.67
N ALA A 41 6.97 -5.56 36.44
CA ALA A 41 7.21 -4.68 37.58
C ALA A 41 7.21 -3.20 37.18
N TRP A 42 7.85 -2.84 36.06
CA TRP A 42 7.86 -1.48 35.53
C TRP A 42 6.46 -0.98 35.12
N HIS A 43 5.62 -1.85 34.55
CA HIS A 43 4.23 -1.50 34.23
C HIS A 43 3.37 -1.33 35.48
N CYS A 44 3.53 -2.18 36.50
CA CYS A 44 2.87 -2.00 37.80
C CYS A 44 3.30 -0.71 38.50
N PHE A 45 4.60 -0.38 38.48
CA PHE A 45 5.14 0.85 39.08
C PHE A 45 4.63 2.13 38.39
N LYS A 46 4.47 2.11 37.05
CA LYS A 46 3.83 3.20 36.32
C LYS A 46 2.33 3.32 36.59
N GLY A 47 1.63 2.21 36.80
CA GLY A 47 0.23 2.23 37.24
C GLY A 47 0.05 2.87 38.63
N PHE A 48 1.02 2.68 39.52
CA PHE A 48 1.03 3.26 40.86
C PHE A 48 1.34 4.77 40.87
N LEU A 49 2.32 5.22 40.05
CA LEU A 49 2.73 6.63 40.00
C LEU A 49 1.76 7.56 39.25
N TYR A 50 0.80 7.04 38.47
CA TYR A 50 -0.23 7.85 37.82
C TYR A 50 -1.53 8.02 38.65
N LYS A 51 -1.58 7.49 39.88
CA LYS A 51 -2.71 7.69 40.83
C LYS A 51 -2.34 8.64 41.98
N LYS A 52 -1.79 9.82 41.68
CA LYS A 52 -1.75 10.94 42.63
C LYS A 52 -1.55 12.30 41.95
N THR A 53 -2.65 12.92 41.52
CA THR A 53 -2.91 14.38 41.61
C THR A 53 -4.28 14.67 41.02
N SER A 54 -5.25 14.96 41.88
CA SER A 54 -6.58 15.43 41.49
C SER A 54 -7.04 16.38 42.58
N SER A 55 -6.84 17.67 42.36
CA SER A 55 -7.30 18.75 43.24
C SER A 55 -7.78 19.90 42.37
N SER A 56 -9.04 20.25 42.56
CA SER A 56 -9.78 21.30 41.86
C SER A 56 -9.42 22.70 42.36
N SER A 57 -9.49 23.69 41.47
CA SER A 57 -9.92 25.05 41.84
C SER A 57 -10.65 25.70 40.67
N ALA A 58 -11.79 26.29 40.96
CA ALA A 58 -12.57 27.09 40.02
C ALA A 58 -12.42 28.58 40.38
N SER A 59 -12.47 29.46 39.40
CA SER A 59 -12.70 30.89 39.60
C SER A 59 -13.41 31.48 38.38
N SER A 60 -14.42 32.30 38.65
CA SER A 60 -15.28 32.95 37.65
C SER A 60 -14.86 34.39 37.39
N SER A 61 -15.02 34.88 36.16
CA SER A 61 -15.13 36.32 35.89
C SER A 61 -15.88 36.65 34.59
N THR A 62 -16.58 37.79 34.63
CA THR A 62 -17.35 38.45 33.55
C THR A 62 -17.13 39.98 33.71
N VAL A 63 -17.53 40.89 32.82
CA VAL A 63 -18.35 40.83 31.59
C VAL A 63 -17.57 41.49 30.44
N GLY A 64 -17.85 41.14 29.18
CA GLY A 64 -17.26 41.84 28.02
C GLY A 64 -18.00 41.60 26.72
N VAL A 65 -19.20 42.18 26.57
CA VAL A 65 -19.96 42.16 25.31
C VAL A 65 -19.44 43.27 24.40
N SER A 66 -19.04 42.90 23.17
CA SER A 66 -18.90 43.83 22.04
C SER A 66 -19.40 43.12 20.78
N ASP A 67 -20.60 43.49 20.32
CA ASP A 67 -21.16 42.99 19.07
C ASP A 67 -20.31 43.41 17.86
N SER A 68 -20.05 42.45 16.97
CA SER A 68 -19.68 42.74 15.59
C SER A 68 -20.15 41.61 14.66
N ASN A 69 -20.98 41.98 13.69
CA ASN A 69 -21.73 41.08 12.82
C ASN A 69 -20.88 40.03 12.08
N PRO A 70 -21.32 38.75 12.02
CA PRO A 70 -20.82 37.80 11.05
C PRO A 70 -21.56 37.98 9.71
N SER A 71 -21.05 38.85 8.84
CA SER A 71 -21.46 38.87 7.42
C SER A 71 -20.97 37.61 6.69
N ALA A 72 -21.67 36.51 6.91
CA ALA A 72 -21.32 35.18 6.39
C ALA A 72 -21.88 34.96 4.98
N SER A 73 -21.15 35.42 3.96
CA SER A 73 -21.41 35.05 2.55
C SER A 73 -20.13 35.07 1.71
N GLY A 74 -19.62 33.89 1.32
CA GLY A 74 -18.61 33.75 0.26
C GLY A 74 -17.49 32.72 0.49
N SER A 75 -16.90 32.62 1.69
CA SER A 75 -15.63 31.89 1.87
C SER A 75 -15.73 30.36 1.79
N GLY A 76 -16.86 29.77 2.21
CA GLY A 76 -17.07 28.32 2.19
C GLY A 76 -17.11 27.74 0.77
N VAL A 77 -17.83 28.41 -0.15
CA VAL A 77 -18.01 27.95 -1.53
C VAL A 77 -16.70 28.06 -2.32
N HIS A 78 -15.97 29.18 -2.21
CA HIS A 78 -14.69 29.35 -2.89
C HIS A 78 -13.63 28.34 -2.46
N ARG A 79 -13.63 27.92 -1.18
CA ARG A 79 -12.70 26.90 -0.70
C ARG A 79 -13.03 25.51 -1.24
N LEU A 80 -14.31 25.13 -1.27
CA LEU A 80 -14.74 23.85 -1.85
C LEU A 80 -14.37 23.73 -3.34
N VAL A 81 -14.54 24.80 -4.12
CA VAL A 81 -14.20 24.83 -5.56
C VAL A 81 -12.70 24.63 -5.83
N SER A 82 -11.82 25.14 -4.95
CA SER A 82 -10.36 25.00 -5.11
C SER A 82 -9.83 23.59 -4.78
N GLU A 83 -10.54 22.86 -3.91
CA GLU A 83 -10.15 21.52 -3.46
C GLU A 83 -10.69 20.38 -4.36
N MET A 84 -11.64 20.66 -5.27
CA MET A 84 -12.24 19.67 -6.18
C MET A 84 -11.36 19.22 -7.35
N VAL A 85 -11.55 17.99 -7.84
CA VAL A 85 -10.78 17.40 -8.95
C VAL A 85 -11.26 17.93 -10.31
N THR A 86 -10.32 18.45 -11.11
CA THR A 86 -10.59 19.20 -12.35
C THR A 86 -10.09 18.46 -13.60
N ASP A 87 -10.51 18.93 -14.79
CA ASP A 87 -9.94 18.42 -16.06
C ASP A 87 -8.45 18.77 -16.24
N ALA A 88 -7.94 19.79 -15.53
CA ALA A 88 -6.51 20.09 -15.46
C ALA A 88 -5.72 19.02 -14.68
N ASP A 89 -6.33 18.42 -13.65
CA ASP A 89 -5.75 17.28 -12.92
C ASP A 89 -5.67 16.03 -13.84
N LEU A 90 -6.67 15.81 -14.71
CA LEU A 90 -6.60 14.77 -15.76
C LEU A 90 -5.47 15.02 -16.75
N LYS A 91 -5.33 16.26 -17.26
CA LYS A 91 -4.23 16.62 -18.18
C LYS A 91 -2.86 16.35 -17.53
N PHE A 92 -2.67 16.80 -16.29
CA PHE A 92 -1.48 16.52 -15.49
C PHE A 92 -1.23 15.00 -15.37
N LEU A 93 -2.27 14.20 -15.10
CA LEU A 93 -2.16 12.75 -14.99
C LEU A 93 -1.68 12.13 -16.31
N ILE A 94 -2.32 12.45 -17.43
CA ILE A 94 -1.95 11.93 -18.77
C ILE A 94 -0.48 12.26 -19.07
N GLU A 95 -0.04 13.50 -18.85
CA GLU A 95 1.35 13.92 -19.04
C GLU A 95 2.36 13.17 -18.14
N LYS A 96 1.95 12.71 -16.95
CA LYS A 96 2.80 11.89 -16.07
C LYS A 96 2.81 10.41 -16.49
N LEU A 97 1.68 9.86 -16.90
CA LEU A 97 1.56 8.46 -17.31
C LEU A 97 2.19 8.20 -18.68
N ASP A 98 2.14 9.17 -19.59
CA ASP A 98 2.85 9.14 -20.88
C ASP A 98 4.33 9.52 -20.77
N GLU A 99 4.78 9.93 -19.57
CA GLU A 99 6.18 10.29 -19.25
C GLU A 99 6.75 11.49 -20.07
N LYS A 100 5.89 12.21 -20.79
CA LYS A 100 6.18 13.40 -21.61
C LYS A 100 6.92 14.51 -20.83
N ILE A 101 6.75 14.56 -19.50
CA ILE A 101 7.40 15.57 -18.63
C ILE A 101 8.35 14.87 -17.65
N GLY A 102 9.53 14.46 -18.13
CA GLY A 102 10.44 13.65 -17.32
C GLY A 102 11.92 13.52 -17.73
N GLN A 103 12.35 13.98 -18.91
CA GLN A 103 13.69 13.66 -19.47
C GLN A 103 14.88 14.01 -18.53
N ASN A 104 14.75 15.05 -17.69
CA ASN A 104 15.80 15.47 -16.74
C ASN A 104 15.59 14.97 -15.30
N LYS A 105 14.71 13.99 -15.05
CA LYS A 105 14.47 13.44 -13.70
C LYS A 105 14.93 12.00 -13.62
N LYS A 106 15.92 11.74 -12.75
CA LYS A 106 16.33 10.37 -12.43
C LYS A 106 15.18 9.65 -11.73
N TRP A 107 14.74 8.55 -12.33
CA TRP A 107 13.87 7.56 -11.72
C TRP A 107 14.71 6.32 -11.39
N ASP A 108 14.64 5.86 -10.15
CA ASP A 108 15.32 4.65 -9.70
C ASP A 108 14.32 3.48 -9.71
N ASN A 109 14.68 2.36 -10.33
CA ASN A 109 13.86 1.16 -10.37
C ASN A 109 13.72 0.57 -8.95
N VAL A 110 12.48 0.22 -8.57
CA VAL A 110 12.16 -0.32 -7.24
C VAL A 110 11.92 -1.82 -7.30
N ILE A 111 11.16 -2.26 -8.31
CA ILE A 111 10.83 -3.67 -8.53
C ILE A 111 10.37 -3.88 -9.97
N GLU A 112 10.67 -5.07 -10.50
CA GLU A 112 10.08 -5.61 -11.72
C GLU A 112 9.95 -7.12 -11.53
N LYS A 113 8.72 -7.65 -11.64
CA LYS A 113 8.39 -9.07 -11.44
C LYS A 113 7.17 -9.47 -12.25
N GLY A 114 7.09 -10.74 -12.64
CA GLY A 114 5.92 -11.31 -13.28
C GLY A 114 5.73 -12.79 -12.96
N ASN A 115 4.54 -13.27 -13.26
CA ASN A 115 4.16 -14.67 -13.40
C ASN A 115 3.16 -14.78 -14.58
N ASP A 116 2.60 -15.96 -14.80
CA ASP A 116 1.76 -16.25 -15.97
C ASP A 116 0.46 -15.43 -16.04
N LEU A 117 -0.04 -14.89 -14.91
CA LEU A 117 -1.32 -14.14 -14.81
C LEU A 117 -1.14 -12.64 -14.49
N LEU A 118 0.07 -12.23 -14.09
CA LEU A 118 0.31 -10.95 -13.44
C LEU A 118 1.75 -10.47 -13.64
N TYR A 119 1.91 -9.26 -14.18
CA TYR A 119 3.18 -8.53 -14.21
C TYR A 119 3.08 -7.22 -13.41
N TYR A 120 4.15 -6.85 -12.72
CA TYR A 120 4.26 -5.61 -11.96
C TYR A 120 5.67 -5.00 -12.08
N SER A 121 5.73 -3.73 -12.45
CA SER A 121 6.94 -2.92 -12.31
C SER A 121 6.67 -1.57 -11.67
N ALA A 122 7.64 -1.07 -10.90
CA ALA A 122 7.56 0.24 -10.28
C ALA A 122 8.94 0.91 -10.21
N LYS A 123 8.94 2.22 -10.44
CA LYS A 123 10.08 3.12 -10.29
C LYS A 123 9.71 4.32 -9.43
N CYS A 124 10.68 4.89 -8.72
CA CYS A 124 10.47 6.03 -7.85
C CYS A 124 11.39 7.20 -8.16
N CYS A 125 10.96 8.41 -7.84
CA CYS A 125 11.75 9.63 -7.97
C CYS A 125 11.59 10.45 -6.69
N LYS A 126 12.71 10.76 -6.02
CA LYS A 126 12.72 11.63 -4.84
C LYS A 126 12.84 13.09 -5.30
N PRO A 127 11.80 13.93 -5.10
CA PRO A 127 11.92 15.35 -5.43
C PRO A 127 12.85 16.08 -4.43
N LYS A 128 13.30 17.29 -4.79
CA LYS A 128 14.06 18.17 -3.87
C LYS A 128 13.25 18.52 -2.61
N VAL A 129 11.94 18.68 -2.76
CA VAL A 129 10.98 19.03 -1.69
C VAL A 129 9.74 18.15 -1.85
N GLY A 130 9.20 17.67 -0.72
CA GLY A 130 8.00 16.83 -0.65
C GLY A 130 8.26 15.32 -0.73
N PRO A 131 7.19 14.51 -0.67
CA PRO A 131 7.28 13.05 -0.63
C PRO A 131 7.73 12.42 -1.95
N VAL A 132 8.24 11.19 -1.85
CA VAL A 132 8.67 10.37 -3.00
C VAL A 132 7.49 10.14 -3.96
N LYS A 133 7.77 10.25 -5.26
CA LYS A 133 6.82 9.96 -6.34
C LYS A 133 7.09 8.56 -6.87
N TYR A 134 6.03 7.82 -7.17
CA TYR A 134 6.08 6.50 -7.78
C TYR A 134 5.35 6.52 -9.13
N LEU A 135 5.90 5.79 -10.09
CA LEU A 135 5.21 5.34 -11.29
C LEU A 135 5.23 3.82 -11.26
N SER A 136 4.07 3.17 -11.44
CA SER A 136 3.98 1.73 -11.56
C SER A 136 3.10 1.30 -12.72
N VAL A 137 3.39 0.12 -13.27
CA VAL A 137 2.61 -0.59 -14.26
C VAL A 137 2.23 -1.94 -13.65
N THR A 138 0.95 -2.28 -13.69
CA THR A 138 0.48 -3.64 -13.43
C THR A 138 -0.24 -4.14 -14.67
N ILE A 139 0.04 -5.36 -15.10
CA ILE A 139 -0.70 -6.03 -16.17
C ILE A 139 -1.37 -7.25 -15.55
N PHE A 140 -2.68 -7.32 -15.67
CA PHE A 140 -3.50 -8.47 -15.29
C PHE A 140 -3.96 -9.17 -16.57
N GLU A 141 -3.71 -10.47 -16.68
CA GLU A 141 -4.31 -11.29 -17.74
C GLU A 141 -5.81 -11.46 -17.52
N ASP A 142 -6.54 -11.96 -18.51
CA ASP A 142 -7.91 -12.49 -18.40
C ASP A 142 -8.91 -11.59 -17.64
N CYS A 143 -8.89 -10.29 -17.91
CA CYS A 143 -9.86 -9.31 -17.39
C CYS A 143 -10.12 -8.20 -18.41
N SER A 144 -11.29 -7.56 -18.33
CA SER A 144 -11.65 -6.39 -19.15
C SER A 144 -11.31 -5.05 -18.46
N PRO A 145 -11.17 -3.94 -19.21
CA PRO A 145 -10.93 -2.62 -18.63
C PRO A 145 -12.03 -2.19 -17.65
N GLU A 146 -13.29 -2.53 -17.95
CA GLU A 146 -14.46 -2.29 -17.11
C GLU A 146 -14.39 -3.05 -15.79
N MET A 147 -14.11 -4.36 -15.85
CA MET A 147 -14.00 -5.20 -14.65
C MET A 147 -12.87 -4.72 -13.73
N LEU A 148 -11.72 -4.32 -14.32
CA LEU A 148 -10.61 -3.77 -13.56
C LEU A 148 -10.93 -2.39 -12.98
N ARG A 149 -11.67 -1.53 -13.69
CA ARG A 149 -12.19 -0.25 -13.19
C ARG A 149 -13.08 -0.49 -11.97
N ASP A 150 -14.06 -1.37 -12.09
CA ASP A 150 -15.06 -1.61 -11.04
C ASP A 150 -14.41 -2.22 -9.79
N PHE A 151 -13.53 -3.20 -9.95
CA PHE A 151 -12.70 -3.74 -8.87
C PHE A 151 -11.82 -2.68 -8.16
N TYR A 152 -11.30 -1.68 -8.90
CA TYR A 152 -10.50 -0.60 -8.30
C TYR A 152 -11.34 0.46 -7.58
N MET A 153 -12.62 0.58 -7.93
CA MET A 153 -13.55 1.58 -7.38
C MET A 153 -14.45 1.05 -6.27
N ASP A 154 -14.65 -0.27 -6.19
CA ASP A 154 -15.42 -0.91 -5.13
C ASP A 154 -14.66 -0.92 -3.78
N ASN A 155 -14.94 0.12 -2.98
CA ASN A 155 -14.36 0.25 -1.64
C ASN A 155 -14.94 -0.74 -0.61
N ASP A 156 -16.14 -1.27 -0.83
CA ASP A 156 -16.75 -2.26 0.07
C ASP A 156 -16.18 -3.66 -0.16
N TYR A 157 -15.95 -4.05 -1.42
CA TYR A 157 -15.14 -5.22 -1.73
C TYR A 157 -13.69 -5.04 -1.28
N ARG A 158 -13.13 -3.84 -1.42
CA ARG A 158 -11.77 -3.53 -0.94
C ARG A 158 -11.60 -3.79 0.57
N LYS A 159 -12.59 -3.45 1.40
CA LYS A 159 -12.61 -3.79 2.84
C LYS A 159 -12.51 -5.29 3.12
N GLN A 160 -13.06 -6.14 2.25
CA GLN A 160 -13.06 -7.59 2.44
C GLN A 160 -11.68 -8.21 2.24
N TRP A 161 -10.88 -7.69 1.29
CA TRP A 161 -9.59 -8.27 0.95
C TRP A 161 -8.38 -7.46 1.43
N ASP A 162 -8.41 -6.13 1.47
CA ASP A 162 -7.27 -5.31 1.90
C ASP A 162 -7.25 -5.07 3.41
N LYS A 163 -6.48 -5.90 4.13
CA LYS A 163 -6.30 -5.85 5.60
C LYS A 163 -5.76 -4.52 6.14
N MET A 164 -5.25 -3.63 5.30
CA MET A 164 -4.82 -2.29 5.75
C MET A 164 -5.99 -1.31 5.83
N LEU A 165 -7.07 -1.52 5.07
CA LEU A 165 -8.25 -0.68 5.04
C LEU A 165 -9.24 -1.18 6.11
N ILE A 166 -9.56 -0.36 7.12
CA ILE A 166 -10.52 -0.72 8.18
C ILE A 166 -11.90 -0.15 7.89
N GLU A 167 -11.96 1.16 7.63
CA GLU A 167 -13.20 1.90 7.41
C GLU A 167 -13.12 2.62 6.07
N HIS A 168 -14.23 2.59 5.33
CA HIS A 168 -14.49 3.48 4.19
C HIS A 168 -15.92 4.01 4.31
N GLU A 169 -16.10 5.26 3.92
CA GLU A 169 -17.35 6.02 4.00
C GLU A 169 -17.40 7.01 2.83
N GLN A 170 -18.46 6.96 2.02
CA GLN A 170 -18.75 7.99 1.02
C GLN A 170 -19.31 9.22 1.74
N LEU A 171 -18.63 10.36 1.62
CA LEU A 171 -19.04 11.61 2.30
C LEU A 171 -19.92 12.49 1.41
N HIS A 172 -19.66 12.52 0.11
CA HIS A 172 -20.34 13.39 -0.85
C HIS A 172 -20.17 12.89 -2.29
N VAL A 173 -21.18 13.13 -3.12
CA VAL A 173 -21.14 12.90 -4.58
C VAL A 173 -21.74 14.12 -5.27
N ASP A 174 -20.92 14.84 -6.02
CA ASP A 174 -21.35 15.96 -6.85
C ASP A 174 -21.82 15.42 -8.20
N LYS A 175 -23.15 15.44 -8.41
CA LYS A 175 -23.80 14.97 -9.64
C LYS A 175 -23.52 15.84 -10.87
N ASN A 176 -23.08 17.09 -10.70
CA ASN A 176 -22.88 18.03 -11.80
C ASN A 176 -21.51 17.85 -12.46
N ASN A 177 -20.48 17.56 -11.67
CA ASN A 177 -19.12 17.35 -12.19
C ASN A 177 -18.65 15.88 -12.12
N GLY A 178 -19.28 15.02 -11.32
CA GLY A 178 -18.87 13.62 -11.12
C GLY A 178 -17.70 13.44 -10.15
N VAL A 179 -17.43 14.44 -9.30
CA VAL A 179 -16.49 14.33 -8.18
C VAL A 179 -17.17 13.62 -7.01
N GLU A 180 -16.50 12.60 -6.48
CA GLU A 180 -16.90 11.89 -5.28
C GLU A 180 -15.86 12.13 -4.19
N VAL A 181 -16.32 12.32 -2.96
CA VAL A 181 -15.47 12.52 -1.78
C VAL A 181 -15.74 11.41 -0.79
N GLY A 182 -14.67 10.77 -0.32
CA GLY A 182 -14.77 9.70 0.66
C GLY A 182 -13.68 9.76 1.72
N ARG A 183 -14.00 9.14 2.85
CA ARG A 183 -13.15 9.00 4.02
C ARG A 183 -12.68 7.56 4.13
N THR A 184 -11.38 7.35 4.29
CA THR A 184 -10.79 6.01 4.44
C THR A 184 -9.84 6.00 5.63
N ILE A 185 -10.00 5.02 6.52
CA ILE A 185 -9.08 4.77 7.63
C ILE A 185 -8.20 3.58 7.30
N LYS A 186 -6.88 3.79 7.21
CA LYS A 186 -5.90 2.71 7.03
C LYS A 186 -5.07 2.48 8.29
N LYS A 187 -4.85 1.23 8.67
CA LYS A 187 -3.99 0.83 9.79
C LYS A 187 -2.81 0.02 9.27
N PHE A 188 -1.64 0.63 9.38
CA PHE A 188 -0.36 -0.05 9.15
C PHE A 188 0.13 -0.70 10.46
N PRO A 189 0.85 -1.83 10.43
CA PRO A 189 1.38 -2.47 11.63
C PRO A 189 2.23 -1.51 12.47
N LEU A 190 2.07 -1.56 13.80
CA LEU A 190 2.82 -0.76 14.78
C LEU A 190 2.67 0.78 14.65
N LEU A 191 1.68 1.25 13.90
CA LEU A 191 1.50 2.67 13.59
C LEU A 191 0.07 3.14 13.88
N THR A 192 -0.06 4.39 14.32
CA THR A 192 -1.35 5.09 14.45
C THR A 192 -2.12 5.01 13.13
N PRO A 193 -3.44 4.74 13.12
CA PRO A 193 -4.18 4.71 11.87
C PRO A 193 -4.11 6.06 11.14
N ARG A 194 -4.02 6.01 9.82
CA ARG A 194 -4.03 7.17 8.93
C ARG A 194 -5.44 7.41 8.44
N GLU A 195 -5.88 8.66 8.53
CA GLU A 195 -7.15 9.12 7.97
C GLU A 195 -6.87 9.81 6.64
N TYR A 196 -7.55 9.35 5.60
CA TYR A 196 -7.54 9.90 4.26
C TYR A 196 -8.93 10.51 4.01
N VAL A 197 -8.98 11.78 3.63
CA VAL A 197 -10.18 12.44 3.10
C VAL A 197 -9.81 12.87 1.69
N LEU A 198 -10.41 12.21 0.71
CA LEU A 198 -9.97 12.24 -0.68
C LEU A 198 -11.13 12.58 -1.60
N ALA A 199 -10.90 13.49 -2.53
CA ALA A 199 -11.76 13.73 -3.66
C ALA A 199 -11.23 12.96 -4.88
N TRP A 200 -12.08 12.27 -5.62
CA TRP A 200 -11.74 11.60 -6.86
C TRP A 200 -12.76 11.85 -7.96
N ARG A 201 -12.32 11.65 -9.20
CA ARG A 201 -13.14 11.79 -10.40
C ARG A 201 -12.69 10.81 -11.47
N LEU A 202 -13.63 10.30 -12.27
CA LEU A 202 -13.36 9.36 -13.34
C LEU A 202 -13.71 9.95 -14.72
N TRP A 203 -12.96 9.51 -15.72
CA TRP A 203 -13.19 9.81 -17.12
C TRP A 203 -13.07 8.54 -17.99
N GLU A 204 -13.91 8.42 -19.01
CA GLU A 204 -13.85 7.37 -20.04
C GLU A 204 -13.36 7.99 -21.36
N GLY A 205 -12.22 7.53 -21.86
CA GLY A 205 -11.68 7.88 -23.17
C GLY A 205 -12.03 6.85 -24.25
N LYS A 206 -11.38 6.97 -25.41
CA LYS A 206 -11.50 6.00 -26.51
C LYS A 206 -11.11 4.59 -26.06
N ASP A 207 -11.68 3.58 -26.74
CA ASP A 207 -11.32 2.16 -26.61
C ASP A 207 -11.37 1.62 -25.17
N LYS A 208 -12.35 2.11 -24.39
CA LYS A 208 -12.55 1.75 -22.98
C LYS A 208 -11.31 2.02 -22.10
N THR A 209 -10.58 3.09 -22.46
CA THR A 209 -9.51 3.63 -21.61
C THR A 209 -10.12 4.43 -20.47
N PHE A 210 -9.96 3.97 -19.23
CA PHE A 210 -10.47 4.67 -18.05
C PHE A 210 -9.36 5.45 -17.33
N TYR A 211 -9.69 6.63 -16.85
CA TYR A 211 -8.82 7.46 -16.02
C TYR A 211 -9.48 7.74 -14.68
N CYS A 212 -8.69 7.76 -13.61
CA CYS A 212 -9.11 8.29 -12.32
C CYS A 212 -7.99 9.16 -11.74
N PHE A 213 -8.37 10.30 -11.16
CA PHE A 213 -7.46 11.11 -10.36
C PHE A 213 -8.05 11.34 -8.98
N VAL A 214 -7.18 11.31 -7.97
CA VAL A 214 -7.50 11.34 -6.55
C VAL A 214 -6.58 12.33 -5.86
N LYS A 215 -7.12 13.30 -5.12
CA LYS A 215 -6.33 14.24 -4.32
C LYS A 215 -6.85 14.45 -2.89
N GLU A 216 -5.96 14.91 -2.01
CA GLU A 216 -6.33 15.39 -0.68
C GLU A 216 -7.38 16.51 -0.71
N CYS A 217 -8.34 16.49 0.22
CA CYS A 217 -9.27 17.59 0.50
C CYS A 217 -9.68 17.62 1.98
N GLU A 218 -10.35 18.69 2.40
CA GLU A 218 -11.07 18.77 3.67
C GLU A 218 -12.59 18.62 3.44
N HIS A 219 -13.31 18.06 4.41
CA HIS A 219 -14.75 17.89 4.32
C HIS A 219 -15.41 18.11 5.69
N SER A 220 -16.54 18.79 5.73
CA SER A 220 -17.23 19.16 6.99
C SER A 220 -17.67 17.95 7.81
N LEU A 221 -18.11 16.88 7.16
CA LEU A 221 -18.47 15.60 7.81
C LEU A 221 -17.26 14.81 8.32
N ALA A 222 -16.03 15.20 7.94
CA ALA A 222 -14.79 14.53 8.34
C ALA A 222 -13.84 15.50 9.08
N PRO A 223 -14.22 16.06 10.24
CA PRO A 223 -13.33 16.91 11.04
C PRO A 223 -12.15 16.10 11.58
N ARG A 224 -10.99 16.75 11.73
CA ARG A 224 -9.74 16.10 12.14
C ARG A 224 -9.84 15.52 13.56
N GLN A 225 -9.57 14.22 13.70
CA GLN A 225 -9.69 13.50 14.98
C GLN A 225 -8.31 13.15 15.56
N LYS A 226 -8.06 13.47 16.83
CA LYS A 226 -6.76 13.24 17.51
C LYS A 226 -6.29 11.78 17.51
N LYS A 227 -7.19 10.80 17.33
CA LYS A 227 -6.89 9.37 17.25
C LYS A 227 -6.27 8.92 15.90
N TYR A 228 -6.28 9.79 14.88
CA TYR A 228 -5.77 9.48 13.55
C TYR A 228 -4.70 10.47 13.10
N VAL A 229 -3.79 10.00 12.25
CA VAL A 229 -2.88 10.87 11.49
C VAL A 229 -3.56 11.25 10.18
N ARG A 230 -4.03 12.48 10.04
CA ARG A 230 -4.59 12.98 8.77
C ARG A 230 -3.48 13.07 7.72
N VAL A 231 -3.67 12.42 6.58
CA VAL A 231 -2.76 12.52 5.43
C VAL A 231 -3.03 13.85 4.71
N GLY A 232 -2.09 14.79 4.84
CA GLY A 232 -2.20 16.15 4.29
C GLY A 232 -1.60 16.33 2.89
N THR A 233 -1.11 15.26 2.28
CA THR A 233 -0.64 15.25 0.89
C THR A 233 -0.84 13.86 0.33
N PHE A 234 -1.71 13.74 -0.67
CA PHE A 234 -2.03 12.52 -1.38
C PHE A 234 -2.46 12.89 -2.79
N ARG A 235 -1.59 12.69 -3.79
CA ARG A 235 -1.93 12.89 -5.21
C ARG A 235 -1.62 11.62 -5.98
N SER A 236 -2.68 10.96 -6.41
CA SER A 236 -2.59 9.69 -7.12
C SER A 236 -3.54 9.68 -8.30
N GLY A 237 -3.21 8.95 -9.35
CA GLY A 237 -4.15 8.69 -10.43
C GLY A 237 -3.67 7.53 -11.28
N TRP A 238 -4.59 6.95 -12.03
CA TRP A 238 -4.32 5.80 -12.87
C TRP A 238 -5.00 5.91 -14.24
N ARG A 239 -4.43 5.19 -15.21
CA ARG A 239 -5.06 4.85 -16.49
C ARG A 239 -5.19 3.33 -16.57
N ILE A 240 -6.39 2.85 -16.84
CA ILE A 240 -6.68 1.46 -17.22
C ILE A 240 -6.92 1.41 -18.72
N ARG A 241 -6.35 0.42 -19.41
CA ARG A 241 -6.61 0.13 -20.84
C ARG A 241 -6.34 -1.33 -21.17
N LYS A 242 -6.95 -1.82 -22.25
CA LYS A 242 -6.62 -3.13 -22.82
C LYS A 242 -5.18 -3.15 -23.38
N VAL A 243 -4.49 -4.28 -23.24
CA VAL A 243 -3.20 -4.53 -23.90
C VAL A 243 -3.46 -4.95 -25.35
N PRO A 244 -2.90 -4.26 -26.37
CA PRO A 244 -3.11 -4.62 -27.77
C PRO A 244 -2.68 -6.07 -28.07
N GLY A 245 -3.51 -6.81 -28.82
CA GLY A 245 -3.23 -8.19 -29.21
C GLY A 245 -3.23 -9.24 -28.09
N ARG A 246 -3.59 -8.87 -26.85
CA ARG A 246 -3.51 -9.75 -25.68
C ARG A 246 -4.83 -9.72 -24.89
N ASN A 247 -5.20 -10.84 -24.26
CA ASN A 247 -6.31 -10.87 -23.31
C ASN A 247 -5.83 -10.36 -21.94
N ALA A 248 -5.50 -9.08 -21.85
CA ALA A 248 -4.96 -8.48 -20.63
C ALA A 248 -5.30 -6.99 -20.53
N CYS A 249 -5.27 -6.46 -19.30
CA CYS A 249 -5.41 -5.04 -19.01
C CYS A 249 -4.18 -4.47 -18.30
N GLU A 250 -3.70 -3.33 -18.80
CA GLU A 250 -2.69 -2.50 -18.15
C GLU A 250 -3.39 -1.51 -17.23
N ILE A 251 -2.97 -1.44 -15.96
CA ILE A 251 -3.14 -0.25 -15.12
C ILE A 251 -1.79 0.43 -14.88
N LYS A 252 -1.64 1.66 -15.40
CA LYS A 252 -0.48 2.52 -15.14
C LYS A 252 -0.87 3.60 -14.13
N MET A 253 -0.10 3.74 -13.06
CA MET A 253 -0.42 4.59 -11.91
C MET A 253 0.71 5.59 -11.61
N TYR A 254 0.34 6.84 -11.37
CA TYR A 254 1.15 7.84 -10.68
C TYR A 254 0.69 7.91 -9.22
N HIS A 255 1.64 7.95 -8.28
CA HIS A 255 1.33 8.03 -6.86
C HIS A 255 2.35 8.90 -6.10
N GLN A 256 1.85 9.76 -5.21
CA GLN A 256 2.64 10.58 -4.31
C GLN A 256 1.84 10.84 -3.02
N GLU A 257 2.27 10.30 -1.89
CA GLU A 257 1.64 10.56 -0.58
C GLU A 257 2.67 10.90 0.50
N ASP A 258 2.28 11.71 1.49
CA ASP A 258 2.96 11.79 2.79
C ASP A 258 2.07 11.21 3.89
N ALA A 259 2.20 9.91 4.11
CA ALA A 259 1.54 9.18 5.20
C ALA A 259 2.21 9.38 6.57
N GLY A 260 3.13 10.34 6.73
CA GLY A 260 3.91 10.54 7.95
C GLY A 260 4.80 9.34 8.29
N LEU A 261 5.36 8.70 7.27
CA LEU A 261 6.25 7.54 7.39
C LEU A 261 7.70 7.96 7.18
N ASN A 262 8.63 7.33 7.90
CA ASN A 262 10.05 7.49 7.58
C ASN A 262 10.31 6.99 6.15
N VAL A 263 10.87 7.83 5.28
CA VAL A 263 10.99 7.57 3.84
C VAL A 263 11.77 6.29 3.53
N GLU A 264 12.85 6.00 4.25
CA GLU A 264 13.66 4.80 4.01
C GLU A 264 12.98 3.53 4.52
N MET A 265 12.25 3.62 5.65
CA MET A 265 11.38 2.52 6.11
C MET A 265 10.21 2.27 5.14
N ALA A 266 9.60 3.32 4.59
CA ALA A 266 8.52 3.22 3.62
C ALA A 266 8.99 2.56 2.32
N LYS A 267 10.14 3.00 1.76
CA LYS A 267 10.79 2.34 0.62
C LYS A 267 11.08 0.87 0.89
N LEU A 268 11.65 0.53 2.04
CA LEU A 268 12.01 -0.85 2.40
C LEU A 268 10.77 -1.73 2.55
N ALA A 269 9.73 -1.23 3.22
CA ALA A 269 8.46 -1.92 3.37
C ALA A 269 7.76 -2.12 2.03
N PHE A 270 7.76 -1.10 1.16
CA PHE A 270 7.22 -1.19 -0.19
C PHE A 270 7.99 -2.22 -1.03
N ALA A 271 9.32 -2.10 -1.17
CA ALA A 271 10.12 -2.99 -2.00
C ALA A 271 10.03 -4.47 -1.58
N LYS A 272 9.88 -4.75 -0.28
CA LYS A 272 9.69 -6.12 0.24
C LYS A 272 8.25 -6.62 0.18
N GLY A 273 7.26 -5.73 0.39
CA GLY A 273 5.85 -6.11 0.53
C GLY A 273 5.03 -6.04 -0.76
N ILE A 274 5.38 -5.14 -1.69
CA ILE A 274 4.49 -4.78 -2.81
C ILE A 274 4.16 -5.95 -3.72
N TRP A 275 5.12 -6.84 -4.01
CA TRP A 275 4.85 -8.03 -4.83
C TRP A 275 3.79 -8.95 -4.20
N SER A 276 3.91 -9.24 -2.89
CA SER A 276 2.93 -10.05 -2.17
C SER A 276 1.55 -9.38 -2.13
N TYR A 277 1.53 -8.05 -1.97
CA TYR A 277 0.31 -7.26 -2.05
C TYR A 277 -0.34 -7.33 -3.45
N VAL A 278 0.44 -7.20 -4.52
CA VAL A 278 -0.05 -7.24 -5.91
C VAL A 278 -0.54 -8.64 -6.30
N CYS A 279 0.15 -9.72 -5.91
CA CYS A 279 -0.37 -11.09 -6.09
C CYS A 279 -1.70 -11.32 -5.35
N LYS A 280 -1.84 -10.75 -4.15
CA LYS A 280 -3.09 -10.81 -3.39
C LYS A 280 -4.21 -9.98 -4.04
N MET A 281 -3.87 -8.85 -4.66
CA MET A 281 -4.79 -8.01 -5.41
C MET A 281 -5.31 -8.71 -6.67
N ASP A 282 -4.44 -9.41 -7.42
CA ASP A 282 -4.86 -10.31 -8.50
C ASP A 282 -5.80 -11.42 -7.97
N SER A 283 -5.41 -12.10 -6.89
CA SER A 283 -6.27 -13.12 -6.25
C SER A 283 -7.64 -12.59 -5.78
N ALA A 284 -7.77 -11.29 -5.53
CA ALA A 284 -9.03 -10.64 -5.23
C ALA A 284 -9.80 -10.28 -6.51
N LEU A 285 -9.15 -9.77 -7.55
CA LEU A 285 -9.75 -9.53 -8.87
C LEU A 285 -10.37 -10.81 -9.45
N ARG A 286 -9.70 -11.96 -9.35
CA ARG A 286 -10.24 -13.27 -9.81
C ARG A 286 -11.48 -13.76 -9.05
N LYS A 287 -11.71 -13.23 -7.84
CA LYS A 287 -12.92 -13.51 -7.04
C LYS A 287 -14.00 -12.46 -7.28
N TYR A 288 -13.59 -11.21 -7.52
CA TYR A 288 -14.50 -10.13 -7.85
C TYR A 288 -15.33 -10.45 -9.09
N SER A 289 -14.70 -10.98 -10.14
CA SER A 289 -15.38 -11.40 -11.38
C SER A 289 -16.48 -12.46 -11.20
N THR A 290 -16.44 -13.22 -10.10
CA THR A 290 -17.51 -14.19 -9.75
C THR A 290 -18.64 -13.59 -8.92
N ILE A 291 -18.43 -12.41 -8.30
CA ILE A 291 -19.38 -11.74 -7.41
C ILE A 291 -20.09 -10.58 -8.14
N SER A 292 -19.38 -9.89 -9.05
CA SER A 292 -19.86 -8.69 -9.75
C SER A 292 -21.07 -8.93 -10.66
N ASN A 293 -21.41 -10.19 -10.97
CA ASN A 293 -22.59 -10.53 -11.76
C ASN A 293 -23.91 -10.36 -10.98
N ASP A 294 -23.87 -10.40 -9.64
CA ASP A 294 -25.07 -10.48 -8.79
C ASP A 294 -25.37 -9.19 -8.01
N GLN A 295 -24.55 -8.14 -8.12
CA GLN A 295 -24.69 -6.92 -7.31
C GLN A 295 -24.71 -5.63 -8.15
N SER A 296 -25.92 -5.10 -8.35
CA SER A 296 -26.13 -3.73 -8.85
C SER A 296 -26.65 -2.85 -7.72
N SER A 297 -25.82 -1.91 -7.25
CA SER A 297 -26.23 -0.89 -6.29
C SER A 297 -26.76 0.34 -7.04
N SER A 298 -27.94 0.83 -6.66
CA SER A 298 -28.55 2.03 -7.22
C SER A 298 -27.96 3.35 -6.68
N ALA A 299 -26.94 3.29 -5.81
CA ALA A 299 -26.32 4.47 -5.24
C ALA A 299 -25.46 5.23 -6.26
N ALA A 300 -25.49 6.56 -6.22
CA ALA A 300 -24.63 7.37 -7.06
C ALA A 300 -23.16 7.24 -6.62
N THR A 301 -22.28 7.06 -7.59
CA THR A 301 -20.81 6.99 -7.42
C THR A 301 -20.12 7.66 -8.61
N ALA A 302 -18.82 7.94 -8.51
CA ALA A 302 -18.02 8.44 -9.63
C ALA A 302 -17.93 7.44 -10.81
N VAL A 303 -18.23 6.16 -10.61
CA VAL A 303 -18.39 5.19 -11.71
C VAL A 303 -19.68 5.45 -12.48
N THR A 304 -20.81 5.66 -11.78
CA THR A 304 -22.11 5.97 -12.42
C THR A 304 -22.12 7.35 -13.10
N LEU A 305 -21.27 8.27 -12.64
CA LEU A 305 -21.14 9.66 -13.13
C LEU A 305 -19.90 9.88 -14.01
N ILE A 306 -19.34 8.80 -14.59
CA ILE A 306 -18.09 8.86 -15.34
C ILE A 306 -18.17 9.81 -16.54
N LYS A 307 -17.25 10.79 -16.61
CA LYS A 307 -17.23 11.76 -17.72
C LYS A 307 -16.67 11.11 -18.98
N LYS A 308 -17.50 10.91 -20.00
CA LYS A 308 -17.03 10.55 -21.34
C LYS A 308 -16.24 11.72 -21.93
N LEU A 309 -15.04 11.44 -22.39
CA LEU A 309 -14.20 12.40 -23.11
C LEU A 309 -14.64 12.41 -24.58
N SER A 310 -14.99 13.59 -25.09
CA SER A 310 -15.33 13.76 -26.50
C SER A 310 -14.19 13.27 -27.40
N PRO A 311 -14.49 12.56 -28.51
CA PRO A 311 -13.50 12.27 -29.52
C PRO A 311 -12.88 13.59 -30.03
N PRO A 312 -11.55 13.68 -30.19
CA PRO A 312 -10.97 14.75 -31.00
C PRO A 312 -11.46 14.58 -32.44
N GLY A 313 -12.07 15.63 -33.01
CA GLY A 313 -12.44 15.70 -34.43
C GLY A 313 -13.93 15.91 -34.72
N LEU A 314 -14.48 17.10 -34.42
CA LEU A 314 -15.59 17.74 -35.14
C LEU A 314 -15.40 19.27 -35.13
N GLU A 315 -14.24 19.72 -35.64
CA GLU A 315 -14.09 21.05 -36.24
C GLU A 315 -14.12 20.81 -37.75
N ALA A 316 -15.15 21.28 -38.42
CA ALA A 316 -15.29 21.13 -39.87
C ALA A 316 -14.70 22.37 -40.57
N THR A 317 -13.56 22.19 -41.23
CA THR A 317 -13.11 23.08 -42.29
C THR A 317 -12.60 22.23 -43.45
N ASP A 318 -13.25 22.35 -44.60
CA ASP A 318 -12.94 21.61 -45.82
C ASP A 318 -11.62 22.10 -46.44
N ASN A 319 -10.74 21.19 -46.88
CA ASN A 319 -10.71 20.79 -48.30
C ASN A 319 -9.48 19.96 -48.71
N ASN A 320 -9.74 19.02 -49.63
CA ASN A 320 -8.87 18.52 -50.70
C ASN A 320 -7.50 17.90 -50.39
N GLY A 321 -7.39 16.61 -50.70
CA GLY A 321 -6.12 15.86 -50.75
C GLY A 321 -6.33 14.37 -50.99
N ALA A 322 -6.95 14.00 -52.11
CA ALA A 322 -7.16 12.59 -52.46
C ALA A 322 -5.87 11.90 -52.92
N THR A 323 -5.73 10.60 -52.64
CA THR A 323 -5.41 9.49 -53.61
C THR A 323 -4.58 8.36 -52.99
N SER A 324 -4.89 7.13 -53.44
CA SER A 324 -4.15 5.86 -53.30
C SER A 324 -3.92 5.24 -51.92
N ALA A 325 -4.60 4.11 -51.73
CA ALA A 325 -4.11 3.01 -50.90
C ALA A 325 -3.30 2.03 -51.77
N GLU A 326 -2.22 1.48 -51.21
CA GLU A 326 -1.73 0.13 -51.55
C GLU A 326 -1.40 -0.64 -50.25
N PRO A 327 -1.52 -1.98 -50.23
CA PRO A 327 -1.29 -2.81 -49.04
C PRO A 327 0.16 -3.37 -48.99
N ILE A 328 0.32 -4.64 -48.58
CA ILE A 328 1.57 -5.44 -48.52
C ILE A 328 2.60 -4.93 -47.45
N ILE A 329 3.32 -5.71 -46.61
CA ILE A 329 3.58 -7.15 -46.44
C ILE A 329 3.54 -7.53 -44.94
N HIS A 330 2.90 -8.64 -44.56
CA HIS A 330 3.20 -9.34 -43.30
C HIS A 330 4.32 -10.37 -43.53
N ARG A 331 5.40 -10.31 -42.73
CA ARG A 331 6.46 -11.35 -42.72
C ARG A 331 6.53 -12.01 -41.34
N PRO A 332 6.27 -13.32 -41.21
CA PRO A 332 6.43 -14.02 -39.94
C PRO A 332 7.91 -14.43 -39.74
N ILE A 333 8.44 -14.28 -38.52
CA ILE A 333 9.74 -14.86 -38.14
C ILE A 333 9.60 -15.60 -36.80
N THR A 334 9.45 -16.92 -36.96
CA THR A 334 9.97 -18.03 -36.14
C THR A 334 9.95 -17.91 -34.60
N GLY A 335 9.24 -18.83 -33.97
CA GLY A 335 9.46 -19.18 -32.56
C GLY A 335 10.82 -19.84 -32.35
N GLY A 336 11.34 -19.71 -31.12
CA GLY A 336 12.53 -20.41 -30.65
C GLY A 336 12.25 -21.12 -29.33
N GLU A 337 12.11 -22.45 -29.37
CA GLU A 337 12.03 -23.27 -28.17
C GLU A 337 13.36 -23.24 -27.40
N ARG A 338 13.34 -23.02 -26.07
CA ARG A 338 14.41 -23.48 -25.18
C ARG A 338 13.91 -24.03 -23.85
N LYS A 339 13.72 -25.36 -23.87
CA LYS A 339 14.00 -26.37 -22.84
C LYS A 339 13.74 -26.03 -21.36
N LEU A 340 12.81 -26.80 -20.81
CA LEU A 340 12.66 -27.14 -19.39
C LEU A 340 14.00 -27.46 -18.69
N SER A 341 14.16 -26.96 -17.46
CA SER A 341 15.11 -27.50 -16.49
C SER A 341 14.37 -27.84 -15.19
N ARG A 342 14.56 -29.06 -14.68
CA ARG A 342 13.88 -29.59 -13.49
C ARG A 342 14.66 -29.21 -12.22
N ARG A 343 13.93 -28.65 -11.24
CA ARG A 343 13.93 -28.89 -9.77
C ARG A 343 15.27 -29.23 -9.06
N PRO A 344 15.46 -28.73 -7.82
CA PRO A 344 14.89 -29.51 -6.70
C PRO A 344 14.20 -28.68 -5.60
N SER A 345 13.29 -29.33 -4.90
CA SER A 345 12.64 -28.82 -3.69
C SER A 345 13.50 -29.06 -2.44
N LYS A 346 13.63 -28.06 -1.56
CA LYS A 346 13.84 -28.29 -0.11
C LYS A 346 13.02 -27.28 0.71
N LYS A 347 12.28 -27.78 1.70
CA LYS A 347 11.64 -27.00 2.79
C LYS A 347 12.67 -26.72 3.90
N LEU A 348 12.28 -25.84 4.84
CA LEU A 348 12.98 -25.47 6.09
C LEU A 348 14.21 -24.57 5.85
N LEU A 349 14.30 -23.37 6.42
CA LEU A 349 14.29 -23.11 7.86
C LEU A 349 13.45 -21.89 8.29
N ALA A 350 12.87 -21.98 9.48
CA ALA A 350 12.13 -20.92 10.15
C ALA A 350 12.93 -20.30 11.31
N ASN A 351 12.39 -19.25 11.91
CA ASN A 351 12.64 -18.82 13.30
C ASN A 351 14.10 -18.56 13.71
N GLY A 352 14.65 -17.39 13.33
CA GLY A 352 15.94 -16.93 13.83
C GLY A 352 16.20 -15.41 13.85
N LEU A 353 15.24 -14.56 13.45
CA LEU A 353 15.49 -13.13 13.22
C LEU A 353 14.65 -12.14 14.04
N LEU A 354 13.92 -12.61 15.06
CA LEU A 354 13.05 -11.75 15.89
C LEU A 354 13.71 -11.21 17.17
N LEU A 355 14.90 -11.70 17.56
CA LEU A 355 15.51 -11.38 18.87
C LEU A 355 16.57 -10.27 18.87
N VAL A 356 16.99 -9.74 17.71
CA VAL A 356 17.95 -8.61 17.64
C VAL A 356 17.26 -7.27 17.36
N GLY A 357 16.06 -7.27 16.77
CA GLY A 357 15.27 -6.05 16.53
C GLY A 357 14.64 -5.45 17.80
N GLY A 358 14.38 -6.28 18.83
CA GLY A 358 13.62 -5.86 20.02
C GLY A 358 14.36 -4.88 20.95
N LEU A 359 15.69 -4.93 21.01
CA LEU A 359 16.48 -4.13 21.96
C LEU A 359 16.82 -2.70 21.46
N VAL A 360 16.53 -2.39 20.19
CA VAL A 360 16.83 -1.07 19.59
C VAL A 360 15.65 -0.08 19.74
N CYS A 361 14.46 -0.56 20.10
CA CYS A 361 13.24 0.26 20.16
C CYS A 361 12.95 0.98 21.48
N LEU A 362 13.92 1.09 22.41
CA LEU A 362 13.72 1.79 23.69
C LEU A 362 14.49 3.12 23.85
N SER A 363 15.41 3.48 22.96
CA SER A 363 16.07 4.80 23.00
C SER A 363 15.34 5.83 22.12
N ARG A 364 14.47 6.64 22.73
CA ARG A 364 14.16 7.98 22.18
C ARG A 364 15.45 8.79 22.10
N GLY A 365 15.85 9.18 20.88
CA GLY A 365 16.79 10.28 20.61
C GLY A 365 18.17 10.26 21.30
N ARG A 366 19.23 10.07 20.50
CA ARG A 366 20.66 10.20 20.85
C ARG A 366 21.31 9.05 21.65
N SER A 367 21.79 8.03 20.92
CA SER A 367 23.24 7.77 20.85
C SER A 367 23.57 6.93 19.62
N SER A 368 24.66 7.23 18.92
CA SER A 368 25.13 6.44 17.77
C SER A 368 25.96 5.22 18.18
N LEU A 369 26.11 4.98 19.49
CA LEU A 369 26.97 3.94 20.06
C LEU A 369 26.37 2.55 19.90
N GLY A 370 25.08 2.37 20.21
CA GLY A 370 24.39 1.07 20.07
C GLY A 370 24.40 0.54 18.64
N ALA A 371 24.21 1.42 17.65
CA ALA A 371 24.31 1.06 16.23
C ALA A 371 25.74 0.67 15.83
N LYS A 372 26.76 1.39 16.32
CA LYS A 372 28.18 1.06 16.09
C LYS A 372 28.57 -0.28 16.70
N VAL A 373 28.14 -0.57 17.94
CA VAL A 373 28.42 -1.85 18.62
C VAL A 373 27.71 -3.01 17.91
N ALA A 374 26.45 -2.83 17.49
CA ALA A 374 25.73 -3.84 16.70
C ALA A 374 26.42 -4.13 15.36
N MET A 375 26.87 -3.09 14.63
CA MET A 375 27.62 -3.26 13.39
C MET A 375 29.00 -3.90 13.62
N ALA A 376 29.72 -3.53 14.68
CA ALA A 376 31.00 -4.16 15.04
C ALA A 376 30.85 -5.64 15.39
N TYR A 377 29.77 -6.02 16.10
CA TYR A 377 29.46 -7.42 16.39
C TYR A 377 29.08 -8.22 15.13
N ILE A 378 28.31 -7.62 14.21
CA ILE A 378 27.99 -8.25 12.92
C ILE A 378 29.26 -8.44 12.07
N LEU A 379 30.11 -7.42 11.96
CA LEU A 379 31.36 -7.46 11.18
C LEU A 379 32.35 -8.48 11.75
N THR A 380 32.55 -8.53 13.07
CA THR A 380 33.42 -9.56 13.70
C THR A 380 32.87 -10.97 13.51
N LYS A 381 31.54 -11.17 13.57
CA LYS A 381 30.93 -12.49 13.34
C LYS A 381 30.96 -12.93 11.86
N LEU A 382 31.02 -11.97 10.92
CA LEU A 382 31.24 -12.24 9.50
C LEU A 382 32.72 -12.56 9.21
N ASN A 383 33.68 -11.80 9.76
CA ASN A 383 35.11 -12.12 9.64
C ASN A 383 35.45 -13.51 10.21
N LYS A 384 34.82 -13.91 11.33
CA LYS A 384 35.00 -15.27 11.89
C LYS A 384 34.47 -16.40 10.99
N ARG A 385 33.65 -16.09 9.98
CA ARG A 385 33.22 -17.06 8.95
C ARG A 385 34.10 -17.04 7.70
N GLY A 386 34.78 -15.94 7.40
CA GLY A 386 35.81 -15.88 6.35
C GLY A 386 37.06 -16.69 6.72
N ALA A 387 37.54 -16.55 7.96
CA ALA A 387 38.75 -17.24 8.45
C ALA A 387 38.62 -18.78 8.58
N SER A 388 37.41 -19.33 8.49
CA SER A 388 37.17 -20.79 8.51
C SER A 388 37.21 -21.43 7.12
N SER A 389 37.47 -20.65 6.06
CA SER A 389 37.43 -21.10 4.65
C SER A 389 38.82 -21.30 4.03
N SER A 390 39.90 -21.12 4.79
CA SER A 390 41.28 -21.10 4.28
C SER A 390 42.22 -22.12 4.97
N GLN A 391 41.66 -23.18 5.55
CA GLN A 391 42.40 -24.36 6.00
C GLN A 391 41.65 -25.63 5.61
N ASN A 392 41.84 -26.06 4.36
CA ASN A 392 41.82 -27.46 3.92
C ASN A 392 42.13 -27.50 2.41
N GLY A 393 43.38 -27.80 2.10
CA GLY A 393 43.90 -27.88 0.73
C GLY A 393 45.42 -27.99 0.79
N ASP A 394 45.90 -29.22 1.02
CA ASP A 394 47.16 -29.79 0.51
C ASP A 394 47.56 -31.05 1.31
N ILE A 395 47.03 -32.21 0.92
CA ILE A 395 47.65 -33.53 1.13
C ILE A 395 47.37 -34.40 -0.10
N ALA A 396 48.46 -34.92 -0.70
CA ALA A 396 48.54 -35.91 -1.79
C ALA A 396 47.97 -35.52 -3.18
N GLY A 397 48.68 -35.73 -4.30
CA GLY A 397 50.08 -36.15 -4.47
C GLY A 397 50.33 -36.81 -5.84
N ILE A 398 51.51 -36.53 -6.41
CA ILE A 398 52.39 -37.37 -7.27
C ILE A 398 53.67 -36.56 -7.51
#